data_AF-A0AA41UD19-F1
#
_entry.id   AF-A0AA41UD19-F1
#
_cell.length_a   1.000
_cell.length_b   1.000
_cell.length_c   1.000
_cell.angle_alpha   90.00
_cell.angle_beta   90.00
_cell.angle_gamma   90.00
#
_symmetry.space_group_name_H-M   'P 1'
#
loop_
_entity.id
_entity.type
_entity.pdbx_description
1 polymer ?
#
loop_
_entity_poly.entity_id
_entity_poly.type
_entity_poly.pdbx_seq_one_letter_code
_entity_poly.pdbx_strand_id
1 'polypeptide(L)'
;MSLYVRPGAAALAAMLAFTTFAHASPQPSKAPPSDCGAAALEDSIGKPVTGTTAEDVKIGDEPVLSKGQVRVIAPGDMVTQDFVEERLNLEIDAAGNLTRARCG
;
A
#
# COMPACT_ATOMS: atom_id res chain seq x y z
N MET A 1 25.85 63.19 -38.30
CA MET A 1 25.52 63.66 -36.94
C MET A 1 25.99 62.63 -35.92
N SER A 2 26.17 63.07 -34.66
CA SER A 2 26.54 62.27 -33.47
C SER A 2 25.63 61.05 -33.25
N LEU A 3 26.07 59.90 -32.73
CA LEU A 3 26.77 59.54 -31.46
C LEU A 3 25.88 59.61 -30.20
N TYR A 4 26.14 58.69 -29.25
CA TYR A 4 25.33 58.31 -28.05
C TYR A 4 24.06 57.49 -28.39
N VAL A 5 23.55 56.52 -27.61
CA VAL A 5 23.77 55.96 -26.24
C VAL A 5 23.60 54.42 -26.33
N ARG A 6 24.20 53.47 -25.59
CA ARG A 6 25.46 53.26 -24.81
C ARG A 6 25.60 51.72 -24.63
N PRO A 7 26.81 51.11 -24.58
CA PRO A 7 26.95 49.69 -24.21
C PRO A 7 26.90 49.48 -22.69
N GLY A 8 26.27 48.39 -22.24
CA GLY A 8 26.23 47.91 -20.86
C GLY A 8 26.21 46.38 -20.85
N ALA A 9 26.88 45.73 -19.90
CA ALA A 9 27.31 44.33 -20.03
C ALA A 9 26.84 43.40 -18.89
N ALA A 10 26.91 42.10 -19.20
CA ALA A 10 27.01 40.95 -18.28
C ALA A 10 25.74 40.42 -17.57
N ALA A 11 25.90 39.21 -16.99
CA ALA A 11 24.93 38.31 -16.36
C ALA A 11 23.83 37.76 -17.30
N LEU A 12 23.85 36.49 -17.75
CA LEU A 12 23.71 35.22 -17.00
C LEU A 12 22.49 35.14 -16.08
N ALA A 13 21.47 34.39 -16.51
CA ALA A 13 20.75 33.38 -15.71
C ALA A 13 19.78 32.57 -16.59
N ALA A 14 20.24 31.45 -17.16
CA ALA A 14 19.33 30.48 -17.80
C ALA A 14 18.72 29.57 -16.72
N MET A 15 17.60 29.98 -16.12
CA MET A 15 16.89 29.14 -15.15
C MET A 15 16.13 28.02 -15.86
N LEU A 16 16.70 26.81 -15.86
CA LEU A 16 16.00 25.60 -16.29
C LEU A 16 14.90 25.26 -15.27
N ALA A 17 13.64 25.46 -15.66
CA ALA A 17 12.49 24.98 -14.89
C ALA A 17 12.36 23.45 -15.02
N PHE A 18 13.16 22.71 -14.24
CA PHE A 18 13.03 21.25 -14.12
C PHE A 18 11.76 20.89 -13.36
N THR A 19 10.64 20.78 -14.08
CA THR A 19 9.39 20.23 -13.57
C THR A 19 9.54 18.72 -13.40
N THR A 20 9.91 18.29 -12.19
CA THR A 20 10.03 16.87 -11.84
C THR A 20 8.65 16.21 -11.79
N PHE A 21 8.17 15.74 -12.94
CA PHE A 21 7.03 14.84 -13.01
C PHE A 21 7.35 13.56 -12.23
N ALA A 22 6.70 13.39 -11.08
CA ALA A 22 6.78 12.16 -10.30
C ALA A 22 6.17 11.02 -11.11
N HIS A 23 7.02 10.23 -11.77
CA HIS A 23 6.60 9.14 -12.63
C HIS A 23 6.15 7.97 -11.75
N ALA A 24 4.84 7.87 -11.48
CA ALA A 24 4.26 6.76 -10.76
C ALA A 24 4.42 5.48 -11.60
N SER A 25 5.48 4.72 -11.34
CA SER A 25 5.72 3.44 -11.98
C SER A 25 4.52 2.52 -11.76
N PRO A 26 3.95 1.90 -12.81
CA PRO A 26 2.87 0.94 -12.65
C PRO A 26 3.41 -0.27 -11.90
N GLN A 27 3.05 -0.39 -10.63
CA GLN A 27 3.44 -1.52 -9.79
C GLN A 27 2.90 -2.82 -10.43
N PRO A 28 3.69 -3.90 -10.53
CA PRO A 28 3.22 -5.14 -11.14
C PRO A 28 1.98 -5.64 -10.41
N SER A 29 0.86 -5.72 -11.12
CA SER A 29 -0.38 -6.28 -10.56
C SER A 29 -0.16 -7.78 -10.33
N LYS A 30 0.10 -8.15 -9.07
CA LYS A 30 0.11 -9.55 -8.63
C LYS A 30 -1.25 -10.15 -9.01
N ALA A 31 -1.24 -11.37 -9.55
CA ALA A 31 -2.48 -12.04 -9.96
C ALA A 31 -3.44 -12.21 -8.75
N PRO A 32 -4.77 -12.15 -8.95
CA PRO A 32 -5.73 -12.38 -7.88
C PRO A 32 -5.51 -13.76 -7.21
N PRO A 33 -5.73 -13.87 -5.88
CA PRO A 33 -5.59 -15.14 -5.18
C PRO A 33 -6.62 -16.18 -5.67
N SER A 34 -6.28 -17.46 -5.54
CA SER A 34 -7.16 -18.58 -5.92
C SER A 34 -8.31 -18.78 -4.93
N ASP A 35 -8.09 -18.49 -3.65
CA ASP A 35 -9.07 -18.44 -2.56
C ASP A 35 -9.42 -16.98 -2.21
N CYS A 36 -9.90 -16.68 -1.00
CA CYS A 36 -10.12 -15.31 -0.54
C CYS A 36 -8.83 -14.48 -0.38
N GLY A 37 -7.64 -15.08 -0.45
CA GLY A 37 -6.34 -14.49 -0.10
C GLY A 37 -5.59 -15.19 1.04
N ALA A 38 -6.21 -16.14 1.75
CA ALA A 38 -5.65 -16.73 2.97
C ALA A 38 -4.45 -17.66 2.69
N ALA A 39 -4.54 -18.50 1.66
CA ALA A 39 -3.51 -19.48 1.32
C ALA A 39 -2.14 -18.85 0.97
N ALA A 40 -2.10 -17.56 0.63
CA ALA A 40 -0.86 -16.82 0.36
C ALA A 40 -0.17 -16.28 1.63
N LEU A 41 -0.76 -16.47 2.82
CA LEU A 41 -0.34 -15.82 4.07
C LEU A 41 0.22 -16.78 5.14
N GLU A 42 0.26 -18.08 4.85
CA GLU A 42 0.86 -19.11 5.75
C GLU A 42 2.35 -18.80 6.04
N ASP A 43 3.11 -18.33 5.04
CA ASP A 43 4.50 -17.86 5.20
C ASP A 43 4.62 -16.47 5.89
N SER A 44 3.51 -15.94 6.41
CA SER A 44 3.42 -14.62 7.07
C SER A 44 2.86 -14.66 8.48
N ILE A 45 2.60 -15.85 9.03
CA ILE A 45 2.34 -16.05 10.46
C ILE A 45 3.51 -15.49 11.29
N GLY A 46 3.21 -14.80 12.39
CA GLY A 46 4.19 -14.17 13.28
C GLY A 46 4.74 -12.81 12.80
N LYS A 47 4.29 -12.28 11.65
CA LYS A 47 4.61 -10.92 11.20
C LYS A 47 3.54 -9.92 11.69
N PRO A 48 3.89 -8.65 11.98
CA PRO A 48 2.93 -7.63 12.39
C PRO A 48 1.92 -7.31 11.27
N VAL A 49 0.65 -7.15 11.63
CA VAL A 49 -0.41 -6.68 10.74
C VAL A 49 -0.61 -5.19 10.95
N THR A 50 -0.76 -4.44 9.86
CA THR A 50 -1.10 -3.01 9.88
C THR A 50 -2.21 -2.74 8.87
N GLY A 51 -3.01 -1.69 9.08
CA GLY A 51 -4.24 -1.45 8.33
C GLY A 51 -5.42 -2.29 8.83
N THR A 52 -6.59 -2.09 8.24
CA THR A 52 -7.87 -2.72 8.65
C THR A 52 -8.83 -3.04 7.51
N THR A 53 -8.62 -2.51 6.29
CA THR A 53 -9.47 -2.71 5.11
C THR A 53 -8.69 -3.40 3.98
N ALA A 54 -9.36 -3.81 2.89
CA ALA A 54 -8.70 -4.50 1.78
C ALA A 54 -7.67 -3.63 1.03
N GLU A 55 -7.76 -2.30 1.18
CA GLU A 55 -6.96 -1.31 0.47
C GLU A 55 -5.72 -0.86 1.25
N ASP A 56 -5.74 -0.92 2.59
CA ASP A 56 -4.64 -0.44 3.45
C ASP A 56 -3.86 -1.56 4.15
N VAL A 57 -4.40 -2.78 4.21
CA VAL A 57 -3.86 -3.85 5.06
C VAL A 57 -2.56 -4.48 4.51
N LYS A 58 -1.58 -4.62 5.41
CA LYS A 58 -0.24 -5.15 5.15
C LYS A 58 0.19 -6.10 6.25
N ILE A 59 1.06 -7.05 5.91
CA ILE A 59 1.63 -8.02 6.85
C ILE A 59 3.15 -7.96 6.72
N GLY A 60 3.82 -7.42 7.74
CA GLY A 60 5.10 -6.75 7.56
C GLY A 60 4.93 -5.55 6.62
N ASP A 61 5.84 -5.40 5.65
CA ASP A 61 5.78 -4.35 4.63
C ASP A 61 4.97 -4.74 3.37
N GLU A 62 4.63 -6.02 3.20
CA GLU A 62 3.95 -6.53 2.00
C GLU A 62 2.44 -6.24 2.04
N PRO A 63 1.85 -5.73 0.93
CA PRO A 63 0.41 -5.55 0.81
C PRO A 63 -0.32 -6.89 0.69
N VAL A 64 -1.43 -7.02 1.41
CA VAL A 64 -2.32 -8.18 1.31
C VAL A 64 -3.11 -8.11 0.00
N LEU A 65 -3.43 -9.28 -0.56
CA LEU A 65 -4.37 -9.40 -1.68
C LEU A 65 -5.54 -10.26 -1.22
N SER A 66 -6.75 -9.75 -1.40
CA SER A 66 -7.98 -10.48 -1.16
C SER A 66 -8.88 -10.50 -2.40
N LYS A 67 -9.88 -11.40 -2.42
CA LYS A 67 -10.98 -11.33 -3.39
C LYS A 67 -12.06 -10.32 -2.98
N GLY A 68 -12.42 -10.33 -1.69
CA GLY A 68 -13.42 -9.44 -1.11
C GLY A 68 -12.86 -8.66 0.07
N GLN A 69 -13.74 -8.37 1.03
CA GLN A 69 -13.39 -7.59 2.24
C GLN A 69 -12.33 -8.30 3.09
N VAL A 70 -11.47 -7.52 3.74
CA VAL A 70 -10.59 -8.00 4.82
C VAL A 70 -11.19 -7.64 6.17
N ARG A 71 -11.08 -8.54 7.15
CA ARG A 71 -11.45 -8.31 8.55
C ARG A 71 -10.30 -8.75 9.45
N VAL A 72 -9.64 -7.80 10.11
CA VAL A 72 -8.70 -8.10 11.20
C VAL A 72 -9.51 -8.45 12.45
N ILE A 73 -9.08 -9.45 13.23
CA ILE A 73 -9.75 -9.94 14.44
C ILE A 73 -8.73 -10.05 15.57
N ALA A 74 -8.88 -9.22 16.60
CA ALA A 74 -8.02 -9.17 17.77
C ALA A 74 -8.49 -10.10 18.92
N PRO A 75 -7.63 -10.43 19.89
CA PRO A 75 -8.01 -11.29 21.01
C PRO A 75 -9.09 -10.65 21.89
N GLY A 76 -10.29 -11.23 21.88
CA GLY A 76 -11.46 -10.74 22.60
C GLY A 76 -12.52 -10.05 21.73
N ASP A 77 -12.29 -9.89 20.43
CA ASP A 77 -13.28 -9.33 19.51
C ASP A 77 -14.52 -10.22 19.39
N MET A 78 -15.69 -9.62 19.64
CA MET A 78 -16.99 -10.30 19.52
C MET A 78 -17.48 -10.29 18.07
N VAL A 79 -17.05 -11.28 17.29
CA VAL A 79 -17.46 -11.48 15.89
C VAL A 79 -18.61 -12.49 15.75
N THR A 80 -19.48 -12.27 14.76
CA THR A 80 -20.46 -13.26 14.30
C THR A 80 -19.80 -14.33 13.43
N GLN A 81 -20.31 -15.56 13.49
CA GLN A 81 -19.94 -16.67 12.60
C GLN A 81 -20.88 -16.78 11.39
N ASP A 82 -21.18 -15.66 10.76
CA ASP A 82 -21.67 -15.62 9.38
C ASP A 82 -20.54 -16.04 8.43
N PHE A 83 -20.85 -16.79 7.37
CA PHE A 83 -19.86 -17.25 6.39
C PHE A 83 -19.96 -16.48 5.07
N VAL A 84 -18.85 -15.88 4.65
CA VAL A 84 -18.68 -15.15 3.38
C VAL A 84 -17.40 -15.64 2.70
N GLU A 85 -17.54 -16.45 1.65
CA GLU A 85 -16.41 -17.15 1.00
C GLU A 85 -15.28 -16.23 0.51
N GLU A 86 -15.63 -15.03 0.03
CA GLU A 86 -14.67 -14.05 -0.50
C GLU A 86 -13.99 -13.20 0.58
N ARG A 87 -14.47 -13.23 1.83
CA ARG A 87 -13.95 -12.43 2.94
C ARG A 87 -12.73 -13.09 3.56
N LEU A 88 -11.66 -12.31 3.71
CA LEU A 88 -10.41 -12.72 4.33
C LEU A 88 -10.37 -12.26 5.79
N ASN A 89 -10.37 -13.19 6.73
CA ASN A 89 -10.14 -12.92 8.14
C ASN A 89 -8.65 -13.05 8.45
N LEU A 90 -8.11 -12.08 9.19
CA LEU A 90 -6.75 -12.07 9.73
C LEU A 90 -6.85 -12.05 11.25
N GLU A 91 -6.68 -13.22 11.88
CA GLU A 91 -6.62 -13.33 13.34
C GLU A 91 -5.23 -12.88 13.80
N ILE A 92 -5.17 -12.03 14.81
CA ILE A 92 -3.90 -11.48 15.36
C ILE A 92 -3.73 -11.78 16.85
N ASP A 93 -2.48 -11.79 17.31
CA ASP A 93 -2.14 -11.84 18.73
C ASP A 93 -2.29 -10.47 19.42
N ALA A 94 -2.07 -10.42 20.74
CA ALA A 94 -2.15 -9.20 21.54
C ALA A 94 -1.01 -8.20 21.29
N ALA A 95 -0.03 -8.54 20.44
CA ALA A 95 1.03 -7.66 19.97
C ALA A 95 0.83 -7.22 18.50
N GLY A 96 -0.25 -7.66 17.86
CA GLY A 96 -0.61 -7.31 16.48
C GLY A 96 -0.04 -8.23 15.40
N ASN A 97 0.56 -9.37 15.75
CA ASN A 97 1.12 -10.31 14.77
C ASN A 97 0.07 -11.29 14.25
N LEU A 98 0.12 -11.62 12.96
CA LEU A 98 -0.78 -12.60 12.35
C LEU A 98 -0.62 -13.98 13.00
N THR A 99 -1.69 -14.51 13.60
CA THR A 99 -1.73 -15.89 14.12
C THR A 99 -2.42 -16.86 13.16
N ARG A 100 -3.31 -16.38 12.29
CA ARG A 100 -4.06 -17.21 11.33
C ARG A 100 -4.71 -16.36 10.24
N ALA A 101 -4.73 -16.85 8.99
CA ALA A 101 -5.53 -16.27 7.91
C ALA A 101 -6.61 -17.27 7.46
N ARG A 102 -7.87 -16.85 7.24
CA ARG A 102 -8.98 -17.74 6.84
C ARG A 102 -10.03 -17.05 5.98
N CYS A 103 -10.56 -17.79 5.00
CA CYS A 103 -11.78 -17.42 4.29
C CYS A 103 -13.01 -17.70 5.15
N GLY A 104 -13.95 -16.75 5.20
CA GLY A 104 -15.23 -16.89 5.90
C GLY A 104 -15.83 -15.59 6.40
#